data_AF-A0A165KGK2-F1
#
_entry.id   AF-A0A165KGK2-F1
#
_cell.length_a   1.000
_cell.length_b   1.000
_cell.length_c   1.000
_cell.angle_alpha   90.00
_cell.angle_beta   90.00
_cell.angle_gamma   90.00
#
_symmetry.space_group_name_H-M   'P 1'
#
loop_
_entity.id
_entity.type
_entity.pdbx_description
1 polymer ?
#
loop_
_entity_poly.entity_id
_entity_poly.type
_entity_poly.pdbx_seq_one_letter_code
_entity_poly.pdbx_strand_id
1 'polypeptide(L)'
;MRLSRAAYYKRNLDRERESARQRSQKRSQRLRESAKDQAQSIPVVATLTLTATEKVLGGALCIDSRVRWSALEAALRKDLRAWHERDDGNEHAAYEAFVKTLISCKKPSRRLATLQAKVRAKIDFVNTVAKVAREADGELMRRNPRGYHSRFLNLQREAYKVDTCLDEMLMYHREGHECLETAFNAKRLFWHDM
;
A
#
# COMPACT_ATOMS: atom_id res chain seq x y z
N MET A 1 -0.56 -64.07 39.53
CA MET A 1 -0.10 -63.41 38.28
C MET A 1 -1.10 -62.43 37.63
N ARG A 2 -2.36 -62.26 38.09
CA ARG A 2 -3.34 -61.35 37.42
C ARG A 2 -3.20 -59.85 37.77
N LEU A 3 -2.59 -59.51 38.91
CA LEU A 3 -2.46 -58.13 39.40
C LEU A 3 -1.45 -57.28 38.58
N SER A 4 -0.41 -57.90 38.00
CA SER A 4 0.60 -57.19 37.21
C SER A 4 0.07 -56.70 35.86
N ARG A 5 -0.85 -57.45 35.26
CA ARG A 5 -1.42 -57.14 33.94
C ARG A 5 -2.41 -55.96 34.00
N ALA A 6 -3.25 -55.91 35.03
CA ALA A 6 -4.18 -54.79 35.26
C ALA A 6 -3.43 -53.48 35.58
N ALA A 7 -2.37 -53.53 36.39
CA ALA A 7 -1.54 -52.38 36.69
C ALA A 7 -0.79 -51.86 35.45
N TYR A 8 -0.33 -52.76 34.58
CA TYR A 8 0.30 -52.42 33.31
C TYR A 8 -0.67 -51.69 32.36
N TYR A 9 -1.88 -52.22 32.15
CA TYR A 9 -2.86 -51.58 31.28
C TYR A 9 -3.31 -50.21 31.82
N LYS A 10 -3.47 -50.07 33.14
CA LYS A 10 -3.80 -48.78 33.77
C LYS A 10 -2.72 -47.72 33.49
N ARG A 11 -1.44 -48.05 33.67
CA ARG A 11 -0.31 -47.16 33.36
C ARG A 11 -0.25 -46.78 31.88
N ASN A 12 -0.58 -47.70 30.97
CA ASN A 12 -0.57 -47.41 29.55
C ASN A 12 -1.71 -46.46 29.16
N LEU A 13 -2.89 -46.65 29.75
CA LEU A 13 -4.06 -45.83 29.54
C LEU A 13 -3.86 -44.40 30.07
N ASP A 14 -3.18 -44.25 31.21
CA ASP A 14 -2.82 -42.95 31.76
C ASP A 14 -1.80 -42.21 30.87
N ARG A 15 -0.80 -42.91 30.32
CA ARG A 15 0.14 -42.33 29.32
C ARG A 15 -0.56 -41.87 28.05
N GLU A 16 -1.51 -42.64 27.55
CA GLU A 16 -2.29 -42.23 26.36
C GLU A 16 -3.15 -41.00 26.64
N ARG A 17 -3.77 -40.93 27.83
CA ARG A 17 -4.56 -39.76 28.26
C ARG A 17 -3.70 -38.50 28.36
N GLU A 18 -2.50 -38.60 28.93
CA GLU A 18 -1.55 -37.48 28.97
C GLU A 18 -1.10 -37.06 27.57
N SER A 19 -0.77 -38.03 26.71
CA SER A 19 -0.39 -37.77 25.32
C SER A 19 -1.51 -37.12 24.51
N ALA A 20 -2.77 -37.50 24.75
CA ALA A 20 -3.95 -36.88 24.14
C ALA A 20 -4.17 -35.44 24.64
N ARG A 21 -4.02 -35.19 25.95
CA ARG A 21 -4.09 -33.84 26.53
C ARG A 21 -3.02 -32.92 25.95
N GLN A 22 -1.77 -33.39 25.85
CA GLN A 22 -0.68 -32.61 25.26
C GLN A 22 -0.94 -32.30 23.78
N ARG A 23 -1.46 -33.25 23.00
CA ARG A 23 -1.85 -33.01 21.59
C ARG A 23 -2.95 -31.96 21.47
N SER A 24 -3.97 -32.03 22.32
CA SER A 24 -5.07 -31.06 22.35
C SER A 24 -4.59 -29.65 22.74
N GLN A 25 -3.75 -29.55 23.77
CA GLN A 25 -3.16 -28.29 24.21
C GLN A 25 -2.28 -27.67 23.12
N LYS A 26 -1.41 -28.46 22.48
CA LYS A 26 -0.57 -28.00 21.35
C LYS A 26 -1.42 -27.52 20.17
N ARG A 27 -2.52 -28.22 19.84
CA ARG A 27 -3.45 -27.79 18.78
C ARG A 27 -4.14 -26.47 19.14
N SER A 28 -4.55 -26.33 20.40
CA SER A 28 -5.22 -25.12 20.90
C SER A 28 -4.27 -23.92 20.96
N GLN A 29 -3.01 -24.13 21.35
CA GLN A 29 -1.97 -23.10 21.32
C GLN A 29 -1.69 -22.66 19.89
N ARG A 30 -1.47 -23.59 18.95
CA ARG A 30 -1.26 -23.26 17.53
C ARG A 30 -2.42 -22.48 16.92
N LEU A 31 -3.66 -22.84 17.26
CA LEU A 31 -4.85 -22.10 16.81
C LEU A 31 -4.90 -20.68 17.41
N ARG A 32 -4.54 -20.51 18.69
CA ARG A 32 -4.48 -19.19 19.34
C ARG A 32 -3.34 -18.32 18.82
N GLU A 33 -2.17 -18.90 18.57
CA GLU A 33 -1.03 -18.22 17.96
C GLU A 33 -1.37 -17.79 16.53
N SER A 34 -1.94 -18.69 15.73
CA SER A 34 -2.44 -18.35 14.39
C SER A 34 -3.54 -17.27 14.41
N ALA A 35 -4.45 -17.30 15.38
CA ALA A 35 -5.47 -16.26 15.55
C ALA A 35 -4.86 -14.91 16.00
N LYS A 36 -3.82 -14.92 16.84
CA LYS A 36 -3.10 -13.69 17.25
C LYS A 36 -2.32 -13.10 16.08
N ASP A 37 -1.63 -13.93 15.29
CA ASP A 37 -0.94 -13.50 14.08
C ASP A 37 -1.94 -12.95 13.04
N GLN A 38 -3.15 -13.51 12.97
CA GLN A 38 -4.24 -13.00 12.13
C GLN A 38 -4.89 -11.72 12.67
N ALA A 39 -4.95 -11.53 13.98
CA ALA A 39 -5.53 -10.33 14.61
C ALA A 39 -4.56 -9.13 14.61
N GLN A 40 -3.26 -9.37 14.79
CA GLN A 40 -2.23 -8.33 14.74
C GLN A 40 -1.91 -7.87 13.30
N SER A 41 -2.35 -8.62 12.28
CA SER A 41 -2.14 -8.30 10.87
C SER A 41 -3.39 -7.73 10.20
N ILE A 42 -4.19 -6.92 10.90
CA ILE A 42 -4.99 -5.88 10.21
C ILE A 42 -4.08 -4.66 10.07
N PRO A 43 -3.29 -4.53 8.99
CA PRO A 43 -2.64 -3.26 8.71
C PRO A 43 -3.76 -2.26 8.46
N VAL A 44 -3.93 -1.35 9.42
CA VAL A 44 -4.65 -0.10 9.18
C VAL A 44 -3.93 0.55 8.01
N VAL A 45 -4.54 0.50 6.83
CA VAL A 45 -4.05 1.25 5.68
C VAL A 45 -4.17 2.71 6.10
N ALA A 46 -3.06 3.29 6.54
CA ALA A 46 -3.02 4.68 6.95
C ALA A 46 -3.47 5.52 5.76
N THR A 47 -4.65 6.14 5.86
CA THR A 47 -5.16 7.07 4.86
C THR A 47 -4.12 8.16 4.67
N LEU A 48 -3.53 8.22 3.48
CA LEU A 48 -2.63 9.28 3.09
C LEU A 48 -3.48 10.54 2.87
N THR A 49 -3.20 11.59 3.64
CA THR A 49 -3.88 12.88 3.56
C THR A 49 -2.93 13.96 3.08
N LEU A 50 -3.45 14.98 2.41
CA LEU A 50 -2.66 16.07 1.81
C LEU A 50 -2.21 17.09 2.87
N THR A 51 -1.41 16.64 3.84
CA THR A 51 -1.11 17.41 5.05
C THR A 51 -0.41 18.75 4.78
N ALA A 52 0.42 18.86 3.74
CA ALA A 52 1.05 20.13 3.40
C ALA A 52 0.07 21.08 2.70
N THR A 53 -0.73 20.54 1.78
CA THR A 53 -1.73 21.30 1.01
C THR A 53 -2.87 21.79 1.90
N GLU A 54 -3.33 20.97 2.85
CA GLU A 54 -4.33 21.33 3.86
C GLU A 54 -3.88 22.52 4.71
N LYS A 55 -2.59 22.68 4.98
CA LYS A 55 -2.06 23.86 5.70
C LYS A 55 -2.14 25.14 4.88
N VAL A 56 -2.19 25.03 3.55
CA VAL A 56 -2.26 26.18 2.64
C VAL A 56 -3.69 26.53 2.28
N LEU A 57 -4.53 25.53 1.98
CA LEU A 57 -5.90 25.70 1.51
C LEU A 57 -6.98 25.46 2.59
N GLY A 58 -6.59 24.96 3.77
CA GLY A 58 -7.51 24.45 4.77
C GLY A 58 -8.01 23.03 4.44
N GLY A 59 -8.75 22.42 5.37
CA GLY A 59 -9.23 21.04 5.25
C GLY A 59 -10.24 20.80 4.11
N ALA A 60 -10.85 21.87 3.57
CA ALA A 60 -11.75 21.77 2.42
C ALA A 60 -11.00 21.77 1.06
N LEU A 61 -9.69 22.02 1.06
CA LEU A 61 -8.85 22.09 -0.14
C LEU A 61 -9.39 23.04 -1.22
N CYS A 62 -10.11 24.09 -0.82
CA CYS A 62 -10.73 25.03 -1.74
C CYS A 62 -9.71 26.06 -2.24
N ILE A 63 -9.70 26.28 -3.55
CA ILE A 63 -8.84 27.27 -4.20
C ILE A 63 -9.61 28.57 -4.32
N ASP A 64 -9.18 29.59 -3.57
CA ASP A 64 -9.86 30.87 -3.44
C ASP A 64 -9.02 32.07 -3.93
N SER A 65 -9.51 33.28 -3.68
CA SER A 65 -8.84 34.54 -4.08
C SER A 65 -7.53 34.85 -3.35
N ARG A 66 -7.29 34.20 -2.22
CA ARG A 66 -6.21 34.51 -1.28
C ARG A 66 -5.07 33.48 -1.31
N VAL A 67 -5.21 32.45 -2.16
CA VAL A 67 -4.19 31.41 -2.33
C VAL A 67 -2.85 32.01 -2.72
N ARG A 68 -1.84 31.74 -1.89
CA ARG A 68 -0.44 32.03 -2.20
C ARG A 68 0.10 30.93 -3.13
N TRP A 69 0.09 31.18 -4.43
CA TRP A 69 0.40 30.17 -5.46
C TRP A 69 1.75 29.46 -5.28
N SER A 70 2.80 30.18 -4.90
CA SER A 70 4.12 29.58 -4.64
C SER A 70 4.11 28.64 -3.43
N ALA A 71 3.37 28.99 -2.38
CA ALA A 71 3.19 28.14 -1.20
C ALA A 71 2.37 26.90 -1.54
N LEU A 72 1.32 27.03 -2.35
CA LEU A 72 0.52 25.90 -2.83
C LEU A 72 1.36 24.95 -3.70
N GLU A 73 2.15 25.47 -4.63
CA GLU A 73 3.03 24.65 -5.46
C GLU A 73 4.02 23.85 -4.61
N ALA A 74 4.69 24.51 -3.65
CA ALA A 74 5.63 23.83 -2.75
C ALA A 74 4.94 22.76 -1.89
N ALA A 75 3.73 23.05 -1.40
CA ALA A 75 2.93 22.10 -0.62
C ALA A 75 2.52 20.87 -1.45
N LEU A 76 2.01 21.07 -2.67
CA LEU A 76 1.64 19.98 -3.57
C LEU A 76 2.86 19.13 -3.98
N ARG A 77 4.02 19.73 -4.21
CA ARG A 77 5.26 18.96 -4.51
C ARG A 77 5.69 18.12 -3.32
N LYS A 78 5.55 18.66 -2.11
CA LYS A 78 5.86 17.94 -0.88
C LYS A 78 4.90 16.78 -0.66
N ASP A 79 3.60 17.02 -0.79
CA ASP A 79 2.60 15.96 -0.68
C ASP A 79 2.79 14.91 -1.77
N LEU A 80 3.13 15.30 -3.01
CA LEU A 80 3.46 14.35 -4.07
C LEU A 80 4.61 13.44 -3.62
N ARG A 81 5.75 13.97 -3.20
CA ARG A 81 6.89 13.13 -2.72
C ARG A 81 6.50 12.22 -1.54
N ALA A 82 5.59 12.66 -0.68
CA ALA A 82 5.13 11.87 0.45
C ALA A 82 4.47 10.53 0.06
N TRP A 83 4.06 10.34 -1.20
CA TRP A 83 3.54 9.05 -1.66
C TRP A 83 4.57 7.94 -1.48
N HIS A 84 5.88 8.19 -1.66
CA HIS A 84 6.95 7.20 -1.55
C HIS A 84 7.89 7.38 -0.35
N GLU A 85 7.89 8.55 0.32
CA GLU A 85 8.82 8.84 1.44
C GLU A 85 8.75 7.83 2.60
N ARG A 86 7.63 7.13 2.79
CA ARG A 86 7.48 6.11 3.85
C ARG A 86 8.17 4.76 3.54
N ASP A 87 8.67 4.57 2.33
CA ASP A 87 9.26 3.31 1.89
C ASP A 87 10.82 3.40 1.81
N ASP A 88 11.45 4.28 2.62
CA ASP A 88 12.90 4.42 2.88
C ASP A 88 13.83 4.58 1.64
N GLY A 89 13.27 4.97 0.49
CA GLY A 89 14.01 5.05 -0.77
C GLY A 89 13.55 6.15 -1.72
N ASN A 90 14.27 6.26 -2.84
CA ASN A 90 13.83 7.08 -3.98
C ASN A 90 12.57 6.48 -4.62
N GLU A 91 11.90 7.27 -5.47
CA GLU A 91 10.67 6.86 -6.17
C GLU A 91 10.82 5.51 -6.90
N HIS A 92 11.94 5.29 -7.61
CA HIS A 92 12.23 4.02 -8.28
C HIS A 92 12.30 2.83 -7.32
N ALA A 93 12.96 2.97 -6.17
CA ALA A 93 13.06 1.90 -5.17
C ALA A 93 11.68 1.56 -4.59
N ALA A 94 10.80 2.55 -4.42
CA ALA A 94 9.43 2.31 -3.98
C ALA A 94 8.64 1.50 -5.02
N TYR A 95 8.73 1.85 -6.30
CA TYR A 95 8.14 1.06 -7.38
C TYR A 95 8.67 -0.37 -7.41
N GLU A 96 9.99 -0.53 -7.33
CA GLU A 96 10.63 -1.84 -7.33
C GLU A 96 10.16 -2.71 -6.17
N ALA A 97 10.04 -2.12 -4.97
CA ALA A 97 9.56 -2.81 -3.79
C ALA A 97 8.10 -3.27 -3.95
N PHE A 98 7.22 -2.45 -4.53
CA PHE A 98 5.83 -2.84 -4.81
C PHE A 98 5.76 -4.01 -5.79
N VAL A 99 6.48 -3.92 -6.91
CA VAL A 99 6.50 -4.96 -7.94
C VAL A 99 7.02 -6.27 -7.38
N LYS A 100 8.18 -6.26 -6.71
CA LYS A 100 8.75 -7.47 -6.09
C LYS A 100 7.80 -8.09 -5.07
N THR A 101 7.14 -7.27 -4.25
CA THR A 101 6.19 -7.77 -3.26
C THR A 101 4.93 -8.36 -3.93
N LEU A 102 4.43 -7.73 -5.00
CA LEU A 102 3.31 -8.25 -5.80
C LEU A 102 3.67 -9.58 -6.46
N ILE A 103 4.83 -9.70 -7.10
CA ILE A 103 5.33 -10.95 -7.71
C ILE A 103 5.45 -12.06 -6.66
N SER A 104 5.95 -11.74 -5.45
CA SER A 104 6.07 -12.74 -4.37
C SER A 104 4.71 -13.30 -3.91
N CYS A 105 3.61 -12.59 -4.16
CA CYS A 105 2.26 -12.97 -3.76
C CYS A 105 1.56 -13.82 -4.85
N LYS A 106 2.08 -15.02 -5.12
CA LYS A 106 1.59 -15.92 -6.19
C LYS A 106 0.14 -16.41 -6.04
N LYS A 107 -0.42 -16.36 -4.83
CA LYS A 107 -1.77 -16.86 -4.53
C LYS A 107 -2.63 -15.76 -3.91
N PRO A 108 -3.95 -15.75 -4.20
CA PRO A 108 -4.90 -14.93 -3.47
C PRO A 108 -4.73 -15.12 -1.97
N SER A 109 -4.35 -14.05 -1.29
CA SER A 109 -4.09 -14.06 0.14
C SER A 109 -4.49 -12.73 0.73
N ARG A 110 -4.75 -12.71 2.04
CA ARG A 110 -5.02 -11.47 2.76
C ARG A 110 -3.88 -10.46 2.61
N ARG A 111 -2.63 -10.94 2.59
CA ARG A 111 -1.44 -10.11 2.35
C ARG A 111 -1.49 -9.43 0.99
N LEU A 112 -1.88 -10.16 -0.07
CA LEU A 112 -2.05 -9.60 -1.40
C LEU A 112 -3.17 -8.54 -1.43
N ALA A 113 -4.33 -8.85 -0.84
CA ALA A 113 -5.46 -7.91 -0.79
C ALA A 113 -5.08 -6.60 -0.07
N THR A 114 -4.36 -6.71 1.05
CA THR A 114 -3.78 -5.56 1.75
C THR A 114 -2.84 -4.77 0.86
N LEU A 115 -1.93 -5.43 0.15
CA LEU A 115 -0.95 -4.76 -0.71
C LEU A 115 -1.64 -4.01 -1.84
N GLN A 116 -2.61 -4.64 -2.50
CA GLN A 116 -3.44 -4.02 -3.53
C GLN A 116 -4.21 -2.81 -2.97
N ALA A 117 -4.75 -2.91 -1.75
CA ALA A 117 -5.39 -1.77 -1.09
C ALA A 117 -4.40 -0.65 -0.77
N LYS A 118 -3.16 -0.96 -0.35
CA LYS A 118 -2.09 0.04 -0.12
C LYS A 118 -1.73 0.76 -1.43
N VAL A 119 -1.60 0.03 -2.54
CA VAL A 119 -1.30 0.64 -3.86
C VAL A 119 -2.46 1.52 -4.32
N ARG A 120 -3.71 1.04 -4.20
CA ARG A 120 -4.91 1.83 -4.52
C ARG A 120 -5.02 3.11 -3.69
N ALA A 121 -4.76 3.05 -2.39
CA ALA A 121 -4.77 4.24 -1.54
C ALA A 121 -3.71 5.28 -1.97
N LYS A 122 -2.57 4.84 -2.51
CA LYS A 122 -1.54 5.72 -3.08
C LYS A 122 -1.99 6.33 -4.41
N ILE A 123 -2.61 5.54 -5.28
CA ILE A 123 -3.26 6.00 -6.51
C ILE A 123 -4.28 7.11 -6.18
N ASP A 124 -5.19 6.86 -5.24
CA ASP A 124 -6.22 7.84 -4.84
C ASP A 124 -5.60 9.14 -4.28
N PHE A 125 -4.54 9.00 -3.48
CA PHE A 125 -3.80 10.13 -2.92
C PHE A 125 -3.16 10.99 -4.01
N VAL A 126 -2.44 10.37 -4.95
CA VAL A 126 -1.79 11.07 -6.07
C VAL A 126 -2.82 11.69 -7.02
N ASN A 127 -3.94 11.01 -7.27
CA ASN A 127 -5.05 11.55 -8.04
C ASN A 127 -5.67 12.79 -7.36
N THR A 128 -5.70 12.82 -6.04
CA THR A 128 -6.14 14.00 -5.28
C THR A 128 -5.15 15.16 -5.47
N VAL A 129 -3.83 14.91 -5.43
CA VAL A 129 -2.81 15.92 -5.77
C VAL A 129 -3.04 16.45 -7.19
N ALA A 130 -3.21 15.56 -8.18
CA ALA A 130 -3.44 15.93 -9.57
C ALA A 130 -4.70 16.78 -9.74
N LYS A 131 -5.77 16.45 -9.03
CA LYS A 131 -7.02 17.21 -9.03
C LYS A 131 -6.84 18.62 -8.49
N VAL A 132 -6.20 18.78 -7.33
CA VAL A 132 -5.94 20.11 -6.74
C VAL A 132 -5.02 20.92 -7.65
N ALA A 133 -4.00 20.30 -8.24
CA ALA A 133 -3.12 20.95 -9.21
C ALA A 133 -3.91 21.44 -10.44
N ARG A 134 -4.82 20.62 -10.99
CA ARG A 134 -5.67 21.00 -12.12
C ARG A 134 -6.58 22.18 -11.79
N GLU A 135 -7.20 22.17 -10.62
CA GLU A 135 -8.05 23.27 -10.16
C GLU A 135 -7.23 24.55 -9.97
N ALA A 136 -6.02 24.44 -9.43
CA ALA A 136 -5.10 25.56 -9.24
C ALA A 136 -4.66 26.16 -10.58
N ASP A 137 -4.37 25.30 -11.56
CA ASP A 137 -3.99 25.71 -12.92
C ASP A 137 -5.14 26.47 -13.60
N GLY A 138 -6.36 25.93 -13.51
CA GLY A 138 -7.56 26.57 -14.05
C GLY A 138 -7.85 27.93 -13.42
N GLU A 139 -7.72 28.06 -12.11
CA GLU A 139 -7.92 29.34 -11.42
C GLU A 139 -6.82 30.35 -11.73
N LEU A 140 -5.56 29.90 -11.82
CA LEU A 140 -4.42 30.74 -12.19
C LEU A 140 -4.59 31.28 -13.62
N MET A 141 -4.96 30.42 -14.57
CA MET A 141 -5.22 30.79 -15.96
C MET A 141 -6.39 31.78 -16.07
N ARG A 142 -7.47 31.57 -15.31
CA ARG A 142 -8.64 32.46 -15.28
C ARG A 142 -8.28 33.87 -14.81
N ARG A 143 -7.44 34.00 -13.78
CA ARG A 143 -7.12 35.31 -13.17
C ARG A 143 -6.01 36.06 -13.86
N ASN A 144 -4.99 35.35 -14.35
CA ASN A 144 -3.85 35.99 -14.98
C ASN A 144 -3.44 35.23 -16.25
N PRO A 145 -4.21 35.38 -17.36
CA PRO A 145 -3.92 34.67 -18.60
C PRO A 145 -2.58 35.08 -19.23
N ARG A 146 -2.21 36.36 -19.09
CA ARG A 146 -0.99 36.93 -19.71
C ARG A 146 0.29 36.56 -18.97
N GLY A 147 0.21 36.31 -17.66
CA GLY A 147 1.33 35.87 -16.82
C GLY A 147 1.27 34.38 -16.46
N TYR A 148 0.49 33.59 -17.19
CA TYR A 148 0.31 32.17 -16.92
C TYR A 148 1.63 31.40 -17.12
N HIS A 149 1.92 30.52 -16.17
CA HIS A 149 3.05 29.60 -16.22
C HIS A 149 2.54 28.20 -15.88
N SER A 150 2.98 27.19 -16.63
CA SER A 150 2.52 25.80 -16.57
C SER A 150 3.01 25.01 -15.34
N ARG A 151 3.27 25.68 -14.21
CA ARG A 151 3.81 25.05 -12.99
C ARG A 151 2.88 23.98 -12.42
N PHE A 152 1.58 24.27 -12.33
CA PHE A 152 0.61 23.33 -11.79
C PHE A 152 0.26 22.24 -12.81
N LEU A 153 0.23 22.58 -14.10
CA LEU A 153 0.14 21.60 -15.18
C LEU A 153 1.31 20.58 -15.14
N ASN A 154 2.55 21.02 -14.89
CA ASN A 154 3.68 20.11 -14.75
C ASN A 154 3.54 19.20 -13.54
N LEU A 155 3.10 19.73 -12.40
CA LEU A 155 2.84 18.95 -11.19
C LEU A 155 1.72 17.92 -11.40
N GLN A 156 0.67 18.30 -12.12
CA GLN A 156 -0.40 17.38 -12.51
C GLN A 156 0.15 16.24 -13.39
N ARG A 157 1.03 16.55 -14.35
CA ARG A 157 1.67 15.52 -15.20
C ARG A 157 2.56 14.59 -14.39
N GLU A 158 3.33 15.11 -13.44
CA GLU A 158 4.15 14.30 -12.52
C GLU A 158 3.27 13.36 -11.69
N ALA A 159 2.16 13.85 -11.15
CA ALA A 159 1.19 13.02 -10.44
C ALA A 159 0.60 11.92 -11.34
N TYR A 160 0.21 12.23 -12.58
CA TYR A 160 -0.30 11.21 -13.51
C TYR A 160 0.74 10.16 -13.92
N LYS A 161 2.02 10.52 -13.98
CA LYS A 161 3.09 9.52 -14.21
C LYS A 161 3.09 8.50 -13.08
N VAL A 162 3.05 8.96 -11.83
CA VAL A 162 3.00 8.09 -10.66
C VAL A 162 1.75 7.20 -10.66
N ASP A 163 0.58 7.80 -10.90
CA ASP A 163 -0.69 7.08 -11.04
C ASP A 163 -0.61 5.96 -12.09
N THR A 164 -0.11 6.29 -13.28
CA THR A 164 0.07 5.34 -14.39
C THR A 164 0.98 4.19 -13.99
N CYS A 165 2.10 4.47 -13.31
CA CYS A 165 3.03 3.42 -12.86
C CYS A 165 2.37 2.46 -11.87
N LEU A 166 1.67 3.01 -10.87
CA LEU A 166 1.03 2.20 -9.84
C LEU A 166 -0.14 1.39 -10.40
N ASP A 167 -0.94 1.96 -11.31
CA ASP A 167 -2.05 1.26 -11.94
C ASP A 167 -1.57 0.18 -12.91
N GLU A 168 -0.51 0.44 -13.70
CA GLU A 168 0.13 -0.54 -14.57
C GLU A 168 0.56 -1.80 -13.79
N MET A 169 1.17 -1.63 -12.61
CA MET A 169 1.55 -2.77 -11.75
C MET A 169 0.33 -3.60 -11.33
N LEU A 170 -0.78 -2.94 -10.98
CA LEU A 170 -2.01 -3.61 -10.60
C LEU A 170 -2.67 -4.27 -11.81
N MET A 171 -2.59 -3.66 -12.99
CA MET A 171 -3.11 -4.21 -14.25
C MET A 171 -2.40 -5.51 -14.60
N TYR A 172 -1.07 -5.51 -14.72
CA TYR A 172 -0.30 -6.73 -15.00
C TYR A 172 -0.52 -7.81 -13.95
N HIS A 173 -0.58 -7.44 -12.66
CA HIS A 173 -0.86 -8.42 -11.61
C HIS A 173 -2.27 -9.04 -11.73
N ARG A 174 -3.28 -8.30 -12.23
CA ARG A 174 -4.63 -8.85 -12.46
C ARG A 174 -4.65 -9.84 -13.63
N GLU A 175 -3.86 -9.59 -14.67
CA GLU A 175 -3.69 -10.51 -15.80
C GLU A 175 -2.95 -11.79 -15.40
N GLY A 176 -1.99 -11.67 -14.49
CA GLY A 176 -1.31 -12.79 -13.86
C GLY A 176 0.02 -12.39 -13.25
N HIS A 177 0.42 -13.07 -12.16
CA HIS A 177 1.72 -12.80 -11.52
C HIS A 177 2.90 -12.99 -12.49
N GLU A 178 2.80 -13.96 -13.39
CA GLU A 178 3.81 -14.24 -14.44
C GLU A 178 3.92 -13.11 -15.46
N CYS A 179 2.81 -12.41 -15.76
CA CYS A 179 2.80 -11.27 -16.66
C CYS A 179 3.58 -10.09 -16.06
N LEU A 180 3.31 -9.76 -14.79
CA LEU A 180 4.05 -8.73 -14.06
C LEU A 180 5.54 -9.09 -13.92
N GLU A 181 5.84 -10.35 -13.59
CA GLU A 181 7.23 -10.83 -13.47
C GLU A 181 7.98 -10.74 -14.79
N THR A 182 7.35 -11.14 -15.90
CA THR A 182 7.93 -11.03 -17.24
C THR A 182 8.16 -9.58 -17.64
N ALA A 183 7.18 -8.69 -17.43
CA ALA A 183 7.31 -7.28 -17.74
C ALA A 183 8.42 -6.61 -16.91
N PHE A 184 8.51 -6.94 -15.61
CA PHE A 184 9.55 -6.45 -14.72
C PHE A 184 10.95 -6.91 -15.14
N ASN A 185 11.13 -8.21 -15.39
CA ASN A 185 12.41 -8.78 -15.80
C ASN A 185 12.86 -8.27 -17.19
N ALA A 186 11.92 -8.03 -18.09
CA ALA A 186 12.17 -7.47 -19.41
C ALA A 186 12.35 -5.94 -19.40
N LYS A 187 12.26 -5.28 -18.22
CA LYS A 187 12.29 -3.82 -18.06
C LYS A 187 11.28 -3.08 -18.95
N ARG A 188 10.07 -3.62 -19.07
CA ARG A 188 8.98 -3.08 -19.92
C ARG A 188 7.95 -2.26 -19.16
N LEU A 189 8.11 -2.09 -17.85
CA LEU A 189 7.25 -1.24 -17.04
C LEU A 189 7.56 0.23 -17.32
N PHE A 190 6.53 1.08 -17.35
CA PHE A 190 6.60 2.48 -17.74
C PHE A 190 7.69 3.27 -16.98
N TRP A 191 7.89 2.98 -15.70
CA TRP A 191 8.87 3.66 -14.85
C TRP A 191 10.34 3.26 -15.11
N HIS A 192 10.62 2.28 -15.95
CA HIS A 192 12.00 1.97 -16.36
C HIS A 192 12.53 2.94 -17.42
N ASP A 193 11.64 3.59 -18.17
CA ASP A 193 11.99 4.55 -19.24
C ASP A 193 11.92 6.02 -18.79
N MET A 194 11.56 6.27 -17.52
CA MET A 194 11.52 7.60 -16.91
C MET A 194 12.87 8.01 -16.30
#